data_AF-A0A3N1G8V2-F1
#
_entry.id   AF-A0A3N1G8V2-F1
#
_cell.length_a   1.000
_cell.length_b   1.000
_cell.length_c   1.000
_cell.angle_alpha   90.00
_cell.angle_beta   90.00
_cell.angle_gamma   90.00
#
_symmetry.space_group_name_H-M   'P 1'
#
loop_
_entity.id
_entity.type
_entity.pdbx_description
1 polymer ?
#
loop_
_entity_poly.entity_id
_entity_poly.type
_entity_poly.pdbx_seq_one_letter_code
_entity_poly.pdbx_strand_id
1 'polypeptide(L)' 'MSEFASNVHERVREARSALDSARAEGDEYLVSVHTGELESLARLAEDNDVALPGAASGAGA' A
#
# COMPACT_ATOMS: atom_id res chain seq x y z
N MET A 1 -6.06 14.71 9.91
CA MET A 1 -5.13 13.68 9.43
C MET A 1 -3.74 14.31 9.44
N SER A 2 -2.73 13.67 10.02
CA SER A 2 -1.38 14.24 10.09
C SER A 2 -0.73 14.28 8.70
N GLU A 3 0.28 15.13 8.51
CA GLU A 3 1.06 15.17 7.25
C GLU A 3 1.64 13.80 6.90
N PHE A 4 2.11 13.07 7.92
CA PHE A 4 2.56 11.70 7.78
C PHE A 4 1.47 10.77 7.23
N ALA A 5 0.27 10.78 7.84
CA ALA A 5 -0.84 9.94 7.40
C ALA A 5 -1.27 10.27 5.97
N SER A 6 -1.31 11.55 5.61
CA SER A 6 -1.61 12.00 4.25
C SER A 6 -0.57 11.48 3.24
N ASN A 7 0.72 11.55 3.58
CA ASN A 7 1.80 11.04 2.73
C ASN A 7 1.72 9.51 2.56
N VAL A 8 1.52 8.77 3.65
CA VAL A 8 1.35 7.30 3.59
C VAL A 8 0.15 6.93 2.71
N HIS A 9 -0.96 7.65 2.83
CA HIS A 9 -2.16 7.43 1.99
C HIS A 9 -1.94 7.70 0.51
N GLU A 10 -1.19 8.76 0.19
CA GLU A 10 -0.80 9.08 -1.18
C GLU A 10 0.05 7.96 -1.78
N ARG A 11 1.11 7.57 -1.08
CA ARG A 11 2.02 6.50 -1.55
C ARG A 11 1.32 5.16 -1.73
N VAL A 12 0.38 4.81 -0.84
CA VAL A 12 -0.43 3.59 -1.00
C VAL A 12 -1.32 3.67 -2.24
N ARG A 13 -1.88 4.84 -2.55
CA ARG A 13 -2.68 5.02 -3.76
C ARG A 13 -1.83 4.90 -5.02
N GLU A 14 -0.66 5.53 -5.04
CA GLU A 14 0.29 5.44 -6.16
C GLU A 14 0.76 4.01 -6.40
N ALA A 15 1.22 3.32 -5.35
CA ALA A 15 1.71 1.94 -5.46
C ALA A 15 0.61 0.96 -5.91
N ARG A 16 -0.65 1.17 -5.48
CA ARG A 16 -1.80 0.39 -6.00
C ARG A 16 -2.04 0.64 -7.47
N SER A 17 -2.04 1.90 -7.89
CA SER A 17 -2.22 2.24 -9.30
C SER A 17 -1.11 1.66 -10.18
N ALA A 18 0.14 1.71 -9.71
CA ALA A 18 1.28 1.14 -10.41
C ALA A 18 1.22 -0.39 -10.47
N LEU A 19 0.77 -1.04 -9.39
CA LEU A 19 0.53 -2.49 -9.36
C LEU A 19 -0.55 -2.92 -10.37
N ASP A 20 -1.66 -2.19 -10.46
CA ASP A 20 -2.71 -2.47 -11.45
C ASP A 20 -2.18 -2.31 -12.88
N SER A 21 -1.39 -1.26 -13.16
CA SER A 21 -0.73 -1.09 -14.46
C SER A 21 0.23 -2.24 -14.77
N ALA A 22 1.12 -2.61 -13.84
CA ALA A 22 2.06 -3.72 -14.01
C ALA A 22 1.34 -5.06 -14.28
N ARG A 23 0.20 -5.30 -13.61
CA ARG A 23 -0.65 -6.47 -13.87
C ARG A 23 -1.27 -6.44 -15.27
N ALA A 24 -1.75 -5.29 -15.71
CA ALA A 24 -2.32 -5.11 -17.04
C ALA A 24 -1.27 -5.30 -18.15
N GLU A 25 -0.04 -4.89 -17.89
CA GLU A 25 1.10 -5.01 -18.81
C GLU A 25 1.74 -6.40 -18.79
N GLY A 26 1.43 -7.24 -17.80
CA GLY A 26 2.05 -8.56 -17.62
C GLY A 26 3.49 -8.48 -17.13
N ASP A 27 3.89 -7.37 -16.52
CA ASP A 27 5.23 -7.17 -15.97
C ASP A 27 5.30 -7.79 -14.55
N GLU A 28 5.62 -9.07 -14.49
CA GLU A 28 5.70 -9.84 -13.24
C GLU A 28 6.75 -9.28 -12.26
N TYR A 29 7.81 -8.65 -12.78
CA TYR A 29 8.82 -8.01 -11.94
C TYR A 29 8.24 -6.79 -11.23
N LEU A 30 7.60 -5.88 -11.97
CA LEU A 30 6.96 -4.70 -11.38
C LEU A 30 5.80 -5.07 -10.46
N VAL A 31 5.06 -6.13 -10.77
CA VAL A 31 4.05 -6.69 -9.86
C VAL A 31 4.67 -7.07 -8.51
N SER A 32 5.80 -7.77 -8.52
CA SER A 32 6.50 -8.15 -7.29
C SER A 32 7.03 -6.93 -6.54
N VAL A 33 7.58 -5.94 -7.24
CA VAL A 33 8.11 -4.70 -6.64
C VAL A 33 7.00 -3.94 -5.92
N HIS A 34 5.91 -3.61 -6.63
CA HIS A 34 4.82 -2.82 -6.06
C HIS A 34 4.04 -3.56 -4.97
N THR A 35 4.00 -4.90 -5.01
CA THR A 35 3.44 -5.70 -3.91
C THR A 35 4.28 -5.53 -2.64
N GLY A 36 5.60 -5.65 -2.73
CA GLY A 36 6.50 -5.46 -1.58
C GLY A 36 6.49 -4.03 -1.03
N GLU A 37 6.35 -3.03 -1.90
CA GLU A 37 6.15 -1.63 -1.48
C GLU A 37 4.85 -1.47 -0.68
N LEU A 38 3.74 -2.05 -1.13
CA LEU A 38 2.46 -1.99 -0.41
C LEU A 38 2.51 -2.69 0.94
N GLU A 39 3.18 -3.83 1.05
CA GLU A 39 3.40 -4.52 2.33
C GLU A 39 4.22 -3.67 3.30
N SER A 40 5.26 -2.99 2.79
CA SER A 40 6.11 -2.12 3.60
C SER A 40 5.33 -0.88 4.09
N LEU A 41 4.51 -0.28 3.22
CA LEU A 41 3.64 0.84 3.57
C LEU A 41 2.54 0.41 4.56
N ALA A 42 2.03 -0.82 4.46
CA ALA A 42 1.05 -1.36 5.40
C ALA A 42 1.63 -1.48 6.81
N ARG A 43 2.83 -2.06 6.95
CA ARG A 43 3.53 -2.13 8.24
C ARG A 43 3.84 -0.73 8.79
N LEU A 44 4.34 0.17 7.95
CA LEU A 44 4.61 1.54 8.36
C LEU A 44 3.35 2.26 8.87
N ALA A 45 2.20 2.02 8.23
CA ALA A 45 0.93 2.58 8.67
C ALA A 45 0.48 1.99 10.01
N GLU A 46 0.60 0.67 10.19
CA GLU A 46 0.29 -0.03 11.44
C GLU A 46 1.15 0.48 12.61
N ASP A 47 2.47 0.58 12.42
CA ASP A 47 3.44 1.05 13.43
C ASP A 47 3.16 2.50 13.91
N ASN A 48 2.39 3.26 13.13
CA ASN A 48 2.08 4.67 13.39
C ASN A 48 0.57 4.91 13.59
N ASP A 49 -0.22 3.87 13.83
CA ASP A 49 -1.67 3.92 14.03
C ASP A 49 -2.43 4.64 12.90
N VAL A 50 -1.94 4.53 11.66
CA VAL A 50 -2.56 5.10 10.46
C VAL A 50 -3.46 4.07 9.79
N ALA A 51 -4.76 4.33 9.79
CA ALA A 51 -5.72 3.50 9.07
C ALA A 51 -5.53 3.63 7.55
N LEU A 52 -5.24 2.52 6.85
CA LEU A 52 -5.17 2.51 5.38
C LEU A 52 -6.53 2.24 4.74
N PRO A 53 -6.91 2.98 3.69
CA PRO A 53 -8.14 2.71 2.97
C PRO A 53 -8.07 1.33 2.31
N GLY A 54 -9.05 0.46 2.56
CA GLY A 54 -9.12 -0.88 1.95
C GLY A 54 -8.24 -1.95 2.60
N ALA A 55 -7.50 -1.63 3.67
CA ALA A 55 -7.08 -2.68 4.59
C ALA A 55 -8.35 -3.11 5.33
N ALA A 56 -8.93 -4.26 4.94
CA ALA A 56 -9.92 -4.90 5.79
C ALA A 56 -9.28 -5.00 7.17
N SER A 57 -9.93 -4.44 8.19
CA SER A 57 -9.49 -4.54 9.57
C SER A 57 -9.37 -6.02 9.88
N GLY A 58 -8.16 -6.55 9.70
CA GLY A 58 -7.80 -7.91 10.02
C GLY A 58 -7.70 -7.96 11.53
N ALA A 59 -8.87 -7.99 12.18
CA ALA A 59 -9.00 -8.51 13.52
C ALA A 59 -8.54 -9.98 13.48
N GLY A 60 -7.23 -10.16 13.65
CA GLY A 60 -6.63 -11.43 14.02
C GLY A 60 -6.84 -11.65 15.51
N ALA A 61 -7.75 -12.59 15.78
CA ALA A 61 -7.87 -13.48 16.93
C ALA A 61 -6.96 -13.29 18.16
#